data_AF-A0A2V6FRZ7-F1
#
_entry.id   AF-A0A2V6FRZ7-F1
#
_cell.length_a   1.000
_cell.length_b   1.000
_cell.length_c   1.000
_cell.angle_alpha   90.00
_cell.angle_beta   90.00
_cell.angle_gamma   90.00
#
_symmetry.space_group_name_H-M   'P 1'
#
loop_
_entity.id
_entity.type
_entity.pdbx_description
1 polymer ?
#
loop_
_entity_poly.entity_id
_entity_poly.type
_entity_poly.pdbx_seq_one_letter_code
_entity_poly.pdbx_strand_id
1 'polypeptide(L)' 'MIRKLKSGKYRLSSRKKNPKTGKRRNLGTFKTKAAAKKHERAVQFQAAIGFAPV' A
#
# COMPACT_ATOMS: atom_id res chain seq x y z
N MET A 1 -0.95 -0.08 5.24
CA MET A 1 -2.20 0.01 6.03
C MET A 1 -3.34 -0.64 5.28
N ILE A 2 -3.93 -1.70 5.80
CA ILE A 2 -4.93 -2.52 5.11
C ILE A 2 -6.32 -2.23 5.69
N ARG A 3 -7.31 -1.95 4.83
CA ARG A 3 -8.71 -1.74 5.22
C ARG A 3 -9.64 -2.62 4.38
N LYS A 4 -10.67 -3.21 4.99
CA LYS A 4 -11.73 -3.95 4.28
C LYS A 4 -12.74 -2.98 3.67
N LEU A 5 -13.12 -3.21 2.42
CA LEU A 5 -14.14 -2.46 1.68
C LEU A 5 -15.51 -3.12 1.86
N LYS A 6 -16.58 -2.34 1.64
CA LYS A 6 -17.96 -2.85 1.61
C LYS A 6 -18.15 -3.98 0.58
N SER A 7 -17.37 -3.94 -0.51
CA SER A 7 -17.33 -4.98 -1.54
C SER A 7 -16.60 -6.27 -1.14
N GLY A 8 -16.18 -6.42 0.12
CA GLY A 8 -15.45 -7.61 0.62
C GLY A 8 -13.96 -7.63 0.28
N LYS A 9 -13.49 -6.76 -0.61
CA LYS A 9 -12.07 -6.60 -0.97
C LYS A 9 -11.26 -5.86 0.10
N TYR A 10 -9.95 -5.99 0.07
CA TYR A 10 -8.99 -5.36 0.97
C TYR A 10 -8.17 -4.31 0.23
N ARG A 11 -8.22 -3.05 0.68
CA ARG A 11 -7.41 -1.97 0.11
C ARG A 11 -6.15 -1.77 0.94
N LEU A 12 -5.00 -1.71 0.29
CA LEU A 12 -3.74 -1.30 0.90
C LEU A 12 -3.50 0.18 0.59
N SER A 13 -3.27 0.97 1.63
CA SER A 13 -2.86 2.36 1.53
C SER A 13 -1.45 2.55 2.07
N SER A 14 -0.71 3.51 1.49
CA SER A 14 0.61 3.92 1.98
C SER A 14 0.52 4.44 3.42
N ARG A 15 1.58 4.19 4.21
CA ARG A 15 1.74 4.77 5.55
C ARG A 15 1.97 6.28 5.47
N LYS A 16 2.85 6.71 4.56
CA LYS A 16 3.21 8.12 4.36
C LYS A 16 2.09 8.85 3.61
N LYS A 17 1.65 9.99 4.14
CA LYS A 17 0.77 10.91 3.42
C LYS A 17 1.58 11.65 2.36
N ASN A 18 0.98 11.93 1.21
CA ASN A 18 1.59 12.80 0.22
C ASN A 18 1.68 14.22 0.82
N PRO A 19 2.86 14.85 0.90
CA PRO A 19 3.00 16.19 1.46
C PRO A 19 2.27 17.26 0.64
N LYS A 20 2.13 17.07 -0.69
CA LYS A 20 1.47 18.04 -1.59
C LYS A 20 -0.06 18.01 -1.49
N THR A 21 -0.65 16.86 -1.23
CA THR A 21 -2.12 16.68 -1.27
C THR A 21 -2.74 16.21 0.05
N GLY A 22 -1.92 15.87 1.05
CA GLY A 22 -2.37 15.29 2.33
C GLY A 22 -2.96 13.87 2.23
N LYS A 23 -3.12 13.34 1.02
CA LYS A 23 -3.81 12.06 0.77
C LYS A 23 -2.84 10.88 0.84
N ARG A 24 -3.33 9.73 1.34
CA ARG A 24 -2.60 8.46 1.29
C ARG A 24 -2.78 7.83 -0.10
N ARG A 25 -1.69 7.35 -0.69
CA ARG A 25 -1.74 6.66 -1.99
C ARG A 25 -2.39 5.29 -1.83
N ASN A 26 -3.22 4.92 -2.81
CA ASN A 26 -3.69 3.55 -2.96
C ASN A 26 -2.53 2.71 -3.51
N LEU A 27 -2.15 1.66 -2.80
CA LEU A 27 -1.11 0.72 -3.20
C LEU A 27 -1.69 -0.55 -3.83
N GLY A 28 -3.01 -0.70 -3.83
CA GLY A 28 -3.69 -1.82 -4.49
C GLY A 28 -4.94 -2.27 -3.75
N THR A 29 -5.78 -3.03 -4.46
CA THR A 29 -6.95 -3.71 -3.91
C THR A 29 -6.80 -5.22 -4.11
N PHE A 30 -6.97 -5.97 -3.03
CA PHE A 30 -6.71 -7.39 -2.95
C PHE A 30 -8.00 -8.14 -2.58
N LYS A 31 -8.15 -9.36 -3.08
CA LYS A 31 -9.29 -10.22 -2.71
C LYS A 31 -9.18 -10.75 -1.28
N THR A 32 -7.96 -10.92 -0.77
CA THR A 32 -7.70 -11.49 0.57
C THR A 32 -6.80 -10.59 1.43
N LYS A 33 -6.94 -10.72 2.76
CA LYS A 33 -6.10 -10.00 3.74
C LYS A 33 -4.63 -10.46 3.68
N ALA A 34 -4.41 -11.74 3.39
CA ALA A 34 -3.07 -12.33 3.28
C ALA A 34 -2.29 -11.74 2.09
N ALA A 35 -2.92 -11.63 0.92
CA ALA A 35 -2.31 -11.01 -0.26
C ALA A 35 -1.93 -9.55 0.01
N ALA A 36 -2.82 -8.80 0.66
CA ALA A 36 -2.55 -7.40 1.04
C ALA A 36 -1.36 -7.30 2.03
N LYS A 37 -1.23 -8.21 2.99
CA LYS A 37 -0.09 -8.24 3.94
C LYS A 37 1.23 -8.59 3.25
N LYS A 38 1.23 -9.58 2.35
CA LYS A 38 2.43 -9.95 1.58
C LYS A 38 2.92 -8.76 0.75
N HIS A 39 2.00 -8.07 0.09
CA HIS A 39 2.32 -6.88 -0.70
C HIS A 39 2.78 -5.70 0.17
N GLU A 40 2.22 -5.50 1.37
CA GLU A 40 2.70 -4.49 2.31
C GLU A 40 4.17 -4.71 2.71
N ARG A 41 4.58 -5.95 2.98
CA ARG A 41 5.98 -6.28 3.27
C ARG A 41 6.89 -6.02 2.08
N ALA A 42 6.46 -6.42 0.88
CA ALA A 42 7.19 -6.16 -0.36
C ALA A 42 7.37 -4.65 -0.62
N VAL A 43 6.32 -3.85 -0.44
CA VAL A 43 6.38 -2.39 -0.61
C VAL A 43 7.28 -1.74 0.45
N GLN A 44 7.27 -2.23 1.70
CA GLN A 44 8.17 -1.72 2.74
C GLN A 44 9.64 -2.05 2.42
N PHE A 45 9.89 -3.24 1.90
CA PHE A 45 11.23 -3.65 1.48
C PHE A 45 11.72 -2.86 0.26
N GLN A 46 10.86 -2.68 -0.74
CA GLN A 46 11.19 -1.92 -1.95
C GLN A 46 11.39 -0.42 -1.68
N ALA A 47 10.74 0.15 -0.65
CA ALA A 47 10.99 1.52 -0.22
C ALA A 47 12.32 1.70 0.54
N ALA A 48 12.90 0.61 1.07
CA ALA A 48 14.17 0.64 1.78
C ALA A 48 15.38 0.56 0.82
N ILE A 49 15.20 -0.07 -0.34
CA ILE A 49 16.18 -0.10 -1.41
C ILE A 49 15.90 1.11 -2.31
N GLY A 50 16.63 2.21 -2.09
CA GLY A 50 16.49 3.44 -2.87
C GLY A 50 16.82 3.21 -4.35
N PHE A 51 15.85 2.75 -5.14
CA PHE A 51 15.93 2.82 -6.59
C PHE A 51 15.54 4.24 -6.99
N ALA A 52 16.53 5.14 -6.98
CA ALA A 52 16.44 6.36 -7.74
C ALA A 52 16.28 5.95 -9.21
N PRO A 53 15.17 6.29 -9.90
CA PRO A 53 15.13 6.11 -11.34
C PRO A 53 16.22 7.01 -11.92
N VAL A 54 17.14 6.38 -12.66
CA VAL A 54 18.09 7.05 -13.55
C VAL A 54 17.38 7.95 -14.54
#